data_AF-A3TLJ7-F1
#
_entry.id   AF-A3TLJ7-F1
#
_cell.length_a   1.000
_cell.length_b   1.000
_cell.length_c   1.000
_cell.angle_alpha   90.00
_cell.angle_beta   90.00
_cell.angle_gamma   90.00
#
_symmetry.space_group_name_H-M   'P 1'
#
loop_
_entity.id
_entity.type
_entity.pdbx_description
1 polymer ?
#
loop_
_entity_poly.entity_id
_entity_poly.type
_entity_poly.pdbx_seq_one_letter_code
_entity_poly.pdbx_strand_id
1 'polypeptide(L)'
;MKALLASLSWRWVLGAGILACLVWLTVGIWAALGAVLLLVWDRWISPGRKVLANATVVLFVAIPVVWLLGTGVALNLPSQRLQDNVAAHQLGGLAMWMLCVAVLLDLKPRERAQR
;
A
#
# COMPACT_ATOMS: atom_id res chain seq x y z
N MET A 1 -25.10 20.70 1.00
CA MET A 1 -23.67 20.53 1.33
C MET A 1 -23.39 19.30 2.21
N LYS A 2 -24.08 19.10 3.35
CA LYS A 2 -23.90 17.92 4.23
C LYS A 2 -24.15 16.57 3.54
N ALA A 3 -25.20 16.44 2.73
CA ALA A 3 -25.50 15.22 1.97
C ALA A 3 -24.44 14.87 0.90
N LEU A 4 -23.78 15.89 0.33
CA LEU A 4 -22.71 15.70 -0.67
C LEU A 4 -21.41 15.23 0.00
N LEU A 5 -21.10 15.76 1.18
CA LEU A 5 -19.96 15.33 1.99
C LEU A 5 -20.14 13.90 2.52
N ALA A 6 -21.37 13.54 2.92
CA ALA A 6 -21.72 12.20 3.40
C ALA A 6 -21.69 11.13 2.30
N SER A 7 -22.11 11.47 1.07
CA SER A 7 -22.02 10.53 -0.06
C SER A 7 -20.58 10.35 -0.55
N LEU A 8 -19.75 11.39 -0.45
CA LEU A 8 -18.31 11.32 -0.72
C LEU A 8 -17.55 10.48 0.33
N SER A 9 -17.93 10.57 1.62
CA SER A 9 -17.31 9.75 2.66
C SER A 9 -17.67 8.27 2.52
N TRP A 10 -18.92 7.94 2.17
CA TRP A 10 -19.34 6.55 2.02
C TRP A 10 -18.63 5.82 0.88
N ARG A 11 -18.50 6.46 -0.29
CA ARG A 11 -17.78 5.87 -1.44
C ARG A 11 -16.30 5.65 -1.14
N TRP A 12 -15.69 6.55 -0.37
CA TRP A 12 -14.30 6.39 0.06
C TRP A 12 -14.15 5.22 1.04
N VAL A 13 -15.03 5.11 2.04
CA VAL A 13 -15.02 4.00 3.00
C VAL A 13 -15.21 2.66 2.30
N LEU A 14 -16.15 2.57 1.36
CA LEU A 14 -16.35 1.36 0.55
C LEU A 14 -15.10 1.04 -0.29
N GLY A 15 -14.52 2.03 -0.96
CA GLY A 15 -13.30 1.84 -1.75
C GLY A 15 -12.11 1.38 -0.90
N ALA A 16 -11.90 1.99 0.26
CA ALA A 16 -10.87 1.62 1.21
C ALA A 16 -11.10 0.21 1.79
N GLY A 17 -12.35 -0.14 2.09
CA GLY A 17 -12.73 -1.47 2.58
C GLY A 17 -12.50 -2.57 1.54
N ILE A 18 -12.89 -2.34 0.28
CA ILE A 18 -12.63 -3.28 -0.82
C ILE A 18 -11.13 -3.47 -1.02
N LEU A 19 -10.37 -2.38 -1.07
CA LEU A 19 -8.92 -2.43 -1.21
C LEU A 19 -8.27 -3.17 -0.04
N ALA A 20 -8.67 -2.90 1.20
CA ALA A 20 -8.19 -3.62 2.37
C ALA A 20 -8.48 -5.13 2.29
N CYS A 21 -9.67 -5.51 1.81
CA CYS A 21 -10.04 -6.91 1.59
C CYS A 21 -9.15 -7.57 0.52
N LEU A 22 -8.91 -6.89 -0.60
CA LEU A 22 -8.03 -7.40 -1.68
C LEU A 22 -6.59 -7.57 -1.21
N VAL A 23 -6.05 -6.59 -0.47
CA VAL A 23 -4.69 -6.68 0.11
C VAL A 23 -4.63 -7.83 1.13
N TRP A 24 -5.66 -7.99 1.96
CA TRP A 24 -5.69 -9.06 2.95
C TRP A 24 -5.68 -10.44 2.30
N LEU A 25 -6.51 -10.65 1.28
CA LEU A 25 -6.63 -11.92 0.56
C LEU A 25 -5.38 -12.29 -0.23
N THR A 26 -4.61 -11.30 -0.72
CA THR A 26 -3.46 -11.52 -1.60
C THR A 26 -2.11 -11.48 -0.88
N VAL A 27 -2.00 -10.72 0.22
CA VAL A 27 -0.71 -10.44 0.90
C VAL A 27 -0.76 -10.78 2.39
N GLY A 28 -1.90 -10.59 3.03
CA GLY A 28 -2.11 -10.87 4.45
C GLY A 28 -2.55 -9.68 5.29
N ILE A 29 -2.90 -9.96 6.55
CA ILE A 29 -3.61 -9.00 7.42
C ILE A 29 -2.77 -7.76 7.77
N TRP A 30 -1.46 -7.93 8.00
CA TRP A 30 -0.58 -6.82 8.35
C TRP A 30 -0.40 -5.83 7.19
N ALA A 31 -0.28 -6.34 5.96
CA ALA A 31 -0.26 -5.50 4.77
C ALA A 31 -1.59 -4.75 4.61
N ALA A 32 -2.73 -5.40 4.85
CA ALA A 32 -4.03 -4.75 4.78
C ALA A 32 -4.17 -3.60 5.79
N LEU A 33 -3.73 -3.81 7.04
CA LEU A 33 -3.71 -2.76 8.05
C LEU A 33 -2.79 -1.60 7.64
N GLY A 34 -1.59 -1.90 7.13
CA GLY A 34 -0.66 -0.90 6.62
C GLY A 34 -1.25 -0.07 5.47
N ALA A 35 -1.95 -0.71 4.54
CA ALA A 35 -2.64 -0.05 3.44
C ALA A 35 -3.72 0.92 3.94
N VAL A 36 -4.57 0.49 4.89
CA VAL A 36 -5.60 1.36 5.49
C VAL A 36 -4.98 2.56 6.20
N LEU A 37 -3.92 2.36 6.99
CA LEU A 37 -3.23 3.44 7.68
C LEU A 37 -2.66 4.47 6.69
N LEU A 38 -2.01 4.00 5.62
CA LEU A 38 -1.46 4.88 4.57
C LEU A 38 -2.56 5.66 3.85
N LEU A 39 -3.70 5.04 3.55
CA LEU A 39 -4.84 5.72 2.93
C LEU A 39 -5.48 6.75 3.85
N VAL A 40 -5.63 6.44 5.14
CA VAL A 40 -6.12 7.39 6.13
C VAL A 40 -5.15 8.57 6.25
N TRP A 41 -3.84 8.28 6.29
CA TRP A 41 -2.82 9.31 6.37
C TRP A 41 -2.83 10.24 5.16
N ASP A 42 -2.83 9.67 3.95
CA ASP A 42 -2.89 10.41 2.70
C ASP A 42 -4.14 11.29 2.61
N ARG A 43 -5.30 10.75 3.02
CA ARG A 43 -6.58 11.44 2.88
C ARG A 43 -6.84 12.52 3.94
N TRP A 44 -6.43 12.28 5.18
CA TRP A 44 -6.85 13.09 6.35
C TRP A 44 -5.72 13.85 7.02
N ILE A 45 -4.51 13.30 7.05
CA ILE A 45 -3.38 13.89 7.78
C ILE A 45 -2.55 14.76 6.83
N SER A 46 -2.37 14.34 5.58
CA SER A 46 -1.53 15.03 4.60
C SER A 46 -2.19 15.13 3.22
N PRO A 47 -3.40 15.73 3.13
CA PRO A 47 -4.13 15.81 1.86
C PRO A 47 -3.34 16.59 0.81
N GLY A 48 -3.27 16.06 -0.40
CA GLY A 48 -2.59 16.69 -1.54
C GLY A 48 -1.07 16.47 -1.59
N ARG A 49 -0.50 15.74 -0.64
CA ARG A 49 0.88 15.24 -0.72
C ARG A 49 0.90 13.87 -1.41
N LYS A 50 2.02 13.51 -2.04
CA LYS A 50 2.23 12.20 -2.67
C LYS A 50 2.60 11.12 -1.64
N VAL A 51 1.81 10.97 -0.58
CA VAL A 51 2.15 10.08 0.56
C VAL A 51 2.25 8.64 0.09
N LEU A 52 1.27 8.16 -0.66
CA LEU A 52 1.25 6.78 -1.16
C LEU A 52 2.45 6.49 -2.08
N ALA A 53 2.79 7.41 -2.98
CA ALA A 53 3.94 7.23 -3.87
C ALA A 53 5.27 7.23 -3.10
N ASN A 54 5.43 8.13 -2.12
CA ASN A 54 6.63 8.15 -1.28
C ASN A 54 6.74 6.89 -0.42
N ALA A 55 5.62 6.43 0.17
CA ALA A 55 5.57 5.19 0.94
C ALA A 55 5.96 3.99 0.06
N THR A 56 5.45 3.91 -1.16
CA THR A 56 5.85 2.89 -2.14
C THR A 56 7.35 2.86 -2.36
N VAL A 57 7.99 4.02 -2.60
CA VAL A 57 9.45 4.10 -2.80
C VAL A 57 10.20 3.61 -1.56
N VAL A 58 9.80 4.07 -0.37
CA VAL A 58 10.42 3.66 0.90
C VAL A 58 10.26 2.16 1.12
N LEU A 59 9.08 1.60 0.85
CA LEU A 59 8.82 0.17 0.99
C LEU A 59 9.69 -0.64 0.03
N PHE A 60 9.81 -0.24 -1.25
CA PHE A 60 10.67 -0.93 -2.20
C PHE A 60 12.15 -0.94 -1.78
N VAL A 61 12.64 0.15 -1.19
CA VAL A 61 14.00 0.23 -0.64
C VAL A 61 14.16 -0.63 0.61
N ALA A 62 13.11 -0.78 1.42
CA ALA A 62 13.14 -1.59 2.62
C ALA A 62 13.09 -3.10 2.35
N ILE A 63 12.50 -3.54 1.24
CA ILE A 63 12.35 -4.97 0.92
C ILE A 63 13.69 -5.72 0.94
N PRO A 64 14.77 -5.30 0.24
CA PRO A 64 16.04 -6.00 0.27
C PRO A 64 16.65 -6.08 1.68
N VAL A 65 16.51 -5.01 2.48
CA VAL A 65 17.01 -4.95 3.85
C VAL A 65 16.29 -5.97 4.72
N VAL A 66 14.95 -5.98 4.68
CA VAL A 66 14.14 -6.93 5.46
C VAL A 66 14.33 -8.35 4.97
N TRP A 67 14.47 -8.54 3.66
CA TRP A 67 14.79 -9.83 3.06
C TRP A 67 16.11 -10.38 3.63
N LEU A 68 17.18 -9.58 3.58
CA LEU A 68 18.51 -9.93 4.08
C LEU A 68 18.55 -10.17 5.60
N LEU A 69 17.82 -9.38 6.38
CA LEU A 69 17.75 -9.55 7.83
C LEU A 69 16.98 -10.82 8.22
N GLY A 70 15.94 -11.17 7.47
CA GLY A 70 15.12 -12.34 7.78
C GLY A 70 15.65 -13.65 7.20
N THR A 71 16.67 -13.63 6.34
CA THR A 71 17.22 -14.86 5.75
C THR A 71 18.11 -15.67 6.68
N GLY A 72 18.51 -15.18 7.87
CA GLY A 72 19.10 -15.96 8.98
C GLY A 72 20.22 -16.97 8.69
N VAL A 73 20.75 -17.02 7.47
CA VAL A 73 21.46 -18.18 6.90
C VAL A 73 22.74 -17.70 6.22
N ALA A 74 23.86 -18.35 6.56
CA ALA A 74 25.12 -18.23 5.84
C ALA A 74 24.91 -18.52 4.35
N LEU A 75 25.54 -17.73 3.46
CA LEU A 75 25.42 -17.73 1.98
C LEU A 75 25.65 -19.08 1.25
N ASN A 76 25.77 -20.21 1.96
CA ASN A 76 26.19 -21.52 1.48
C ASN A 76 25.10 -22.61 1.50
N LEU A 77 23.79 -22.30 1.50
CA LEU A 77 22.76 -23.35 1.41
C LEU A 77 22.31 -23.67 -0.04
N PRO A 78 22.03 -24.95 -0.35
CA PRO A 78 21.57 -25.36 -1.67
C PRO A 78 20.21 -24.73 -1.98
N SER A 79 20.06 -24.32 -3.24
CA SER A 79 19.02 -23.47 -3.84
C SER A 79 17.55 -23.86 -3.60
N GLN A 80 17.27 -25.01 -2.98
CA GLN A 80 15.91 -25.51 -2.75
C GLN A 80 15.24 -25.01 -1.46
N ARG A 81 15.97 -24.32 -0.58
CA ARG A 81 15.38 -23.59 0.55
C ARG A 81 15.60 -22.09 0.36
N LEU A 82 15.04 -21.55 -0.72
CA LEU A 82 14.76 -20.11 -0.75
C LEU A 82 13.81 -19.87 0.43
N GLN A 83 14.31 -19.30 1.52
CA GLN A 83 13.47 -19.01 2.67
C GLN A 83 12.42 -17.98 2.26
N ASP A 84 11.15 -18.38 2.33
CA ASP A 84 10.02 -17.46 2.19
C ASP A 84 10.04 -16.50 3.38
N ASN A 85 10.73 -15.37 3.21
CA ASN A 85 10.72 -14.30 4.18
C ASN A 85 9.35 -13.61 4.14
N VAL A 86 8.45 -14.07 5.02
CA VAL A 86 7.06 -13.60 5.13
C VAL A 86 6.99 -12.08 5.31
N ALA A 87 7.93 -11.48 6.05
CA ALA A 87 7.97 -10.04 6.26
C ALA A 87 8.32 -9.29 4.96
N ALA A 88 9.32 -9.78 4.22
CA ALA A 88 9.67 -9.23 2.90
C ALA A 88 8.53 -9.42 1.89
N HIS A 89 7.84 -10.56 1.92
CA HIS A 89 6.64 -10.80 1.11
C HIS A 89 5.53 -9.80 1.41
N GLN A 90 5.23 -9.57 2.70
CA GLN A 90 4.20 -8.61 3.11
C GLN A 90 4.54 -7.17 2.72
N LEU A 91 5.81 -6.76 2.88
CA LEU A 91 6.28 -5.46 2.44
C LEU A 91 6.22 -5.30 0.92
N GLY A 92 6.61 -6.33 0.17
CA GLY A 92 6.54 -6.34 -1.28
C GLY A 92 5.12 -6.24 -1.81
N GLY A 93 4.21 -7.04 -1.27
CA GLY A 93 2.80 -6.98 -1.62
C GLY A 93 2.17 -5.63 -1.26
N LEU A 94 2.48 -5.07 -0.09
CA LEU A 94 2.02 -3.74 0.30
C LEU A 94 2.54 -2.66 -0.66
N ALA A 95 3.84 -2.67 -0.98
CA ALA A 95 4.45 -1.71 -1.91
C ALA A 95 3.75 -1.73 -3.27
N MET A 96 3.47 -2.93 -3.80
CA MET A 96 2.82 -3.08 -5.10
C MET A 96 1.39 -2.55 -5.09
N TRP A 97 0.62 -2.82 -4.04
CA TRP A 97 -0.73 -2.27 -3.88
C TRP A 97 -0.72 -0.75 -3.73
N MET A 98 0.20 -0.19 -2.95
CA MET A 98 0.31 1.27 -2.80
C MET A 98 0.72 1.96 -4.10
N LEU A 99 1.58 1.33 -4.91
CA LEU A 99 1.90 1.81 -6.26
C LEU A 99 0.64 1.84 -7.14
N CYS A 100 -0.09 0.73 -7.19
CA CYS A 100 -1.32 0.61 -7.99
C CYS A 100 -2.33 1.69 -7.59
N VAL A 101 -2.56 1.88 -6.29
CA VAL A 101 -3.50 2.87 -5.79
C VAL A 101 -3.03 4.30 -6.05
N ALA A 102 -1.74 4.58 -5.85
CA ALA A 102 -1.17 5.89 -6.17
C ALA A 102 -1.40 6.25 -7.65
N VAL A 103 -1.16 5.30 -8.56
CA VAL A 103 -1.42 5.47 -10.00
C VAL A 103 -2.92 5.66 -10.27
N LEU A 104 -3.79 4.83 -9.70
CA LEU A 104 -5.25 4.95 -9.90
C LEU A 104 -5.81 6.29 -9.38
N LEU A 105 -5.22 6.86 -8.32
CA LEU A 105 -5.61 8.15 -7.79
C LEU A 105 -5.04 9.32 -8.61
N ASP A 106 -3.81 9.20 -9.13
CA ASP A 106 -3.22 10.20 -10.04
C ASP A 106 -3.87 10.20 -11.43
N LEU A 107 -4.41 9.05 -11.89
CA LEU A 107 -5.14 8.93 -13.15
C LEU A 107 -6.55 9.54 -13.10
N LYS A 108 -7.07 9.92 -11.93
CA LYS A 108 -8.32 10.69 -11.89
C LYS A 108 -8.05 12.05 -12.53
N PRO A 109 -8.70 12.36 -13.67
CA PRO A 109 -8.38 13.55 -14.42
C PRO A 109 -8.60 14.79 -13.55
N ARG A 110 -7.70 15.76 -13.70
CA ARG A 110 -7.83 17.16 -13.26
C ARG A 110 -9.02 17.86 -13.95
N GLU A 111 -10.20 17.23 -14.00
CA GLU A 111 -11.43 17.77 -14.59
C GLU A 111 -12.00 19.00 -13.86
N ARG A 112 -11.32 19.49 -12.81
CA ARG A 112 -11.71 20.71 -12.08
C ARG A 112 -10.76 21.89 -12.24
N ALA A 113 -9.71 21.79 -13.05
CA ALA A 113 -8.78 22.90 -13.28
C ALA A 113 -9.04 23.64 -14.62
N GLN A 114 -10.10 23.31 -15.34
CA GLN A 114 -10.48 23.95 -16.61
C GLN A 114 -11.96 24.43 -16.63
N ARG A 115 -12.58 24.67 -15.47
CA ARG A 115 -13.79 25.48 -15.36
C ARG A 115 -13.51 26.73 -14.56
#